data_AF-A0AAN4WXD1-F1
#
_entry.id   AF-A0AAN4WXD1-F1
#
_cell.length_a   1.000
_cell.length_b   1.000
_cell.length_c   1.000
_cell.angle_alpha   90.00
_cell.angle_beta   90.00
_cell.angle_gamma   90.00
#
_symmetry.space_group_name_H-M   'P 1'
#
loop_
_entity.id
_entity.type
_entity.pdbx_description
1 polymer ?
#
loop_
_entity_poly.entity_id
_entity_poly.type
_entity_poly.pdbx_seq_one_letter_code
_entity_poly.pdbx_strand_id
1 'polypeptide(L)'
;MNNLTVSQLTSYRSAINAGGVSAAREVYSDLYSQGYNYAGWALGVATGNTITGQSALDYLGGTAMIGLGGDACRNLTPAQIDKIRMDMSLGYINTLIDIADKEGILSRDVRFSETARFHEDAFKESGLTLENWTLNVPMEIIRRQQGDQAVEELWTRIRDTGGDGIDALLISTGLANTVGHASVSPDADIRQMAQDWIDKVPGVANWAQIGRFTEVFSKAWSGTLADWGGTLADVGGMIAWIANDLYLSARNWVTPRDPLVLDLDGDGIEAVGIDPARPILFDHDGDGTRNATGWIKGDDGLVVLDRNGNGVIDSGRELFGDQTLKPVDIYGRTLAYANGYEALAAEDGNGDKVIDANDAVYSQLRIWKDTNQDGVSQAGELHTLADLGIARIGVAGTASNVNLGNGNTQPLSGSFTRTDGTTGASGVAEVTGSLLLVSCPVNSQAR
;
A
#
# COMPACT_ATOMS: atom_id res chain seq x y z
N MET A 1 -11.50 -8.46 -32.34
CA MET A 1 -10.86 -9.78 -32.48
C MET A 1 -11.33 -10.42 -33.77
N ASN A 2 -10.39 -10.93 -34.58
CA ASN A 2 -10.70 -11.75 -35.76
C ASN A 2 -10.92 -13.21 -35.34
N ASN A 3 -11.86 -13.93 -35.97
CA ASN A 3 -12.11 -15.33 -35.63
C ASN A 3 -11.02 -16.25 -36.20
N LEU A 4 -10.10 -16.68 -35.35
CA LEU A 4 -9.08 -17.67 -35.70
C LEU A 4 -9.60 -19.10 -35.60
N THR A 5 -9.15 -19.94 -36.54
CA THR A 5 -9.43 -21.39 -36.56
C THR A 5 -8.38 -22.18 -35.80
N VAL A 6 -8.75 -23.37 -35.32
CA VAL A 6 -7.83 -24.34 -34.70
C VAL A 6 -6.64 -24.67 -35.59
N SER A 7 -6.84 -24.71 -36.91
CA SER A 7 -5.76 -24.94 -37.89
C SER A 7 -4.72 -23.81 -37.88
N GLN A 8 -5.17 -22.55 -37.86
CA GLN A 8 -4.28 -21.39 -37.77
C GLN A 8 -3.50 -21.37 -36.46
N LEU A 9 -4.17 -21.63 -35.32
CA LEU A 9 -3.53 -21.71 -34.01
C LEU A 9 -2.52 -22.86 -33.93
N THR A 10 -2.83 -24.00 -34.55
CA THR A 10 -1.90 -25.14 -34.65
C THR A 10 -0.68 -24.81 -35.51
N SER A 11 -0.85 -23.98 -36.55
CA SER A 11 0.25 -23.45 -37.34
C SER A 11 1.16 -22.55 -36.50
N TYR A 12 0.61 -21.64 -35.69
CA TYR A 12 1.40 -20.83 -34.76
C TYR A 12 2.18 -21.68 -33.75
N ARG A 13 1.54 -22.70 -33.16
CA ARG A 13 2.23 -23.64 -32.26
C ARG A 13 3.40 -24.35 -32.96
N SER A 14 3.20 -24.76 -34.21
CA SER A 14 4.24 -25.42 -35.01
C SER A 14 5.40 -24.46 -35.33
N ALA A 15 5.08 -23.20 -35.66
CA ALA A 15 6.08 -22.16 -35.90
C ALA A 15 6.91 -21.86 -34.64
N ILE A 16 6.28 -21.76 -33.46
CA ILE A 16 6.98 -21.57 -32.19
C ILE A 16 7.93 -22.75 -31.92
N ASN A 17 7.43 -23.99 -32.02
CA ASN A 17 8.25 -25.19 -31.81
C ASN A 17 9.48 -25.26 -32.75
N ALA A 18 9.36 -24.76 -33.98
CA ALA A 18 10.44 -24.77 -34.96
C ALA A 18 11.41 -23.57 -34.83
N GLY A 19 10.88 -22.37 -34.57
CA GLY A 19 11.63 -21.11 -34.61
C GLY A 19 11.99 -20.51 -33.26
N GLY A 20 11.60 -21.17 -32.16
CA GLY A 20 11.96 -20.76 -30.81
C GLY A 20 11.39 -19.39 -30.41
N VAL A 21 12.11 -18.69 -29.53
CA VAL A 21 11.70 -17.37 -28.97
C VAL A 21 11.48 -16.32 -30.07
N SER A 22 12.22 -16.38 -31.18
CA SER A 22 12.04 -15.45 -32.30
C SER A 22 10.68 -15.64 -32.98
N ALA A 23 10.29 -16.89 -33.27
CA ALA A 23 8.97 -17.19 -33.82
C ALA A 23 7.84 -16.88 -32.82
N ALA A 24 8.06 -17.07 -31.51
CA ALA A 24 7.10 -16.67 -30.48
C ALA A 24 6.79 -15.17 -30.53
N ARG A 25 7.80 -14.32 -30.74
CA ARG A 25 7.61 -12.86 -30.89
C ARG A 25 6.78 -12.51 -32.13
N GLU A 26 7.03 -13.18 -33.25
CA GLU A 26 6.26 -12.98 -34.48
C GLU A 26 4.79 -13.39 -34.30
N VAL A 27 4.56 -14.53 -33.66
CA VAL A 27 3.20 -15.01 -33.35
C VAL A 27 2.47 -14.05 -32.43
N TYR A 28 3.10 -13.54 -31.38
CA TYR A 28 2.48 -12.53 -30.51
C TYR A 28 2.14 -11.25 -31.28
N SER A 29 3.04 -10.77 -32.14
CA SER A 29 2.77 -9.59 -32.97
C SER A 29 1.57 -9.80 -33.89
N ASP A 30 1.44 -10.97 -34.50
CA ASP A 30 0.32 -11.29 -35.39
C ASP A 30 -1.00 -11.40 -34.61
N LEU A 31 -1.02 -12.15 -33.50
CA LEU A 31 -2.19 -12.27 -32.63
C LEU A 31 -2.66 -10.91 -32.08
N TYR A 32 -1.72 -10.06 -31.67
CA TYR A 32 -2.05 -8.72 -31.19
C TYR A 32 -2.69 -7.87 -32.31
N SER A 33 -2.16 -7.94 -33.53
CA SER A 33 -2.75 -7.26 -34.69
C SER A 33 -4.18 -7.74 -35.02
N GLN A 34 -4.51 -8.96 -34.61
CA GLN A 34 -5.83 -9.56 -34.76
C GLN A 34 -6.77 -9.29 -33.57
N GLY A 35 -6.32 -8.50 -32.59
CA GLY A 35 -7.08 -8.04 -31.43
C GLY A 35 -7.01 -8.93 -30.20
N TYR A 36 -6.07 -9.89 -30.16
CA TYR A 36 -5.81 -10.70 -28.96
C TYR A 36 -4.82 -9.96 -28.06
N ASN A 37 -5.35 -9.22 -27.08
CA ASN A 37 -4.59 -8.22 -26.35
C ASN A 37 -3.60 -8.80 -25.33
N TYR A 38 -3.78 -10.05 -24.85
CA TYR A 38 -2.74 -10.71 -24.06
C TYR A 38 -1.42 -10.84 -24.84
N ALA A 39 -1.50 -11.07 -26.15
CA ALA A 39 -0.32 -11.14 -27.01
C ALA A 39 0.45 -9.81 -27.06
N GLY A 40 -0.20 -8.66 -26.86
CA GLY A 40 0.48 -7.37 -26.69
C GLY A 40 1.37 -7.33 -25.46
N TRP A 41 0.85 -7.76 -24.32
CA TRP A 41 1.62 -7.89 -23.08
C TRP A 41 2.80 -8.85 -23.24
N ALA A 42 2.55 -10.04 -23.79
CA ALA A 42 3.58 -11.06 -23.98
C ALA A 42 4.67 -10.58 -24.97
N LEU A 43 4.29 -9.85 -26.02
CA LEU A 43 5.24 -9.22 -26.94
C LEU A 43 6.08 -8.15 -26.24
N GLY A 44 5.46 -7.32 -25.40
CA GLY A 44 6.15 -6.30 -24.60
C GLY A 44 7.25 -6.90 -23.71
N VAL A 45 6.93 -7.98 -22.99
CA VAL A 45 7.90 -8.72 -22.16
C VAL A 45 8.99 -9.38 -23.02
N ALA A 46 8.62 -9.98 -24.16
CA ALA A 46 9.57 -10.66 -25.03
C ALA A 46 10.53 -9.69 -25.77
N THR A 47 10.14 -8.42 -25.93
CA THR A 47 10.91 -7.40 -26.65
C THR A 47 11.61 -6.41 -25.72
N GLY A 48 11.08 -6.18 -24.51
CA GLY A 48 11.52 -5.13 -23.59
C GLY A 48 11.18 -3.72 -24.08
N ASN A 49 10.27 -3.59 -25.05
CA ASN A 49 9.98 -2.32 -25.74
C ASN A 49 8.74 -1.60 -25.21
N THR A 50 7.92 -2.24 -24.38
CA THR A 50 6.77 -1.59 -23.74
C THR A 50 7.07 -1.24 -22.29
N ILE A 51 6.36 -0.24 -21.75
CA ILE A 51 6.54 0.21 -20.37
C ILE A 51 6.35 -0.95 -19.39
N THR A 52 5.30 -1.75 -19.55
CA THR A 52 5.03 -2.88 -18.64
C THR A 52 5.92 -4.08 -18.91
N GLY A 53 6.41 -4.24 -20.16
CA GLY A 53 7.39 -5.24 -20.54
C GLY A 53 8.74 -5.00 -19.85
N GLN A 54 9.20 -3.75 -19.77
CA GLN A 54 10.41 -3.37 -19.01
C GLN A 54 10.23 -3.66 -17.52
N SER A 55 9.12 -3.24 -16.92
CA SER A 55 8.84 -3.52 -15.50
C SER A 55 8.81 -5.03 -15.18
N ALA A 56 8.25 -5.84 -16.09
CA ALA A 56 8.22 -7.29 -15.94
C ALA A 56 9.62 -7.93 -16.10
N LEU A 57 10.45 -7.43 -17.03
CA LEU A 57 11.84 -7.87 -17.20
C LEU A 57 12.72 -7.46 -16.00
N ASP A 58 12.46 -6.28 -15.43
CA ASP A 58 13.12 -5.80 -14.22
C ASP A 58 12.80 -6.71 -13.01
N TYR A 59 11.53 -7.13 -12.86
CA TYR A 59 11.09 -8.07 -11.80
C TYR A 59 11.61 -9.50 -11.99
N LEU A 60 11.61 -10.01 -13.22
CA LEU A 60 12.09 -11.37 -13.50
C LEU A 60 13.63 -11.45 -13.45
N GLY A 61 14.33 -10.32 -13.54
CA GLY A 61 15.73 -10.35 -13.91
C GLY A 61 16.62 -9.24 -13.40
N GLY A 62 16.25 -8.44 -12.41
CA GLY A 62 17.15 -7.40 -11.87
C GLY A 62 17.74 -6.41 -12.87
N THR A 63 17.14 -6.31 -14.07
CA THR A 63 17.34 -5.46 -15.26
C THR A 63 17.20 -6.24 -16.58
N ALA A 64 17.24 -7.58 -16.55
CA ALA A 64 16.65 -8.47 -17.56
C ALA A 64 16.91 -9.95 -17.26
N MET A 65 17.90 -10.31 -16.42
CA MET A 65 18.10 -11.67 -15.86
C MET A 65 19.23 -11.89 -14.83
N ILE A 66 19.60 -10.91 -14.00
CA ILE A 66 20.41 -11.07 -12.77
C ILE A 66 19.99 -9.99 -11.74
N GLY A 67 19.33 -10.35 -10.62
CA GLY A 67 19.44 -9.58 -9.36
C GLY A 67 18.19 -9.19 -8.56
N LEU A 68 16.99 -9.05 -9.14
CA LEU A 68 15.81 -8.45 -8.44
C LEU A 68 14.51 -9.26 -8.61
N GLY A 69 14.58 -10.56 -8.30
CA GLY A 69 13.44 -11.40 -7.97
C GLY A 69 13.75 -12.17 -6.68
N GLY A 70 12.79 -12.96 -6.16
CA GLY A 70 13.05 -13.84 -5.01
C GLY A 70 14.29 -14.72 -5.22
N ASP A 71 14.94 -15.18 -4.15
CA ASP A 71 16.28 -15.82 -4.20
C ASP A 71 16.44 -16.91 -5.29
N ALA A 72 15.35 -17.61 -5.64
CA ALA A 72 15.31 -18.61 -6.69
C ALA A 72 15.59 -18.07 -8.11
N CYS A 73 15.25 -16.81 -8.42
CA CYS A 73 15.44 -16.20 -9.73
C CYS A 73 16.86 -15.67 -9.98
N ARG A 74 17.67 -15.49 -8.94
CA ARG A 74 18.98 -14.82 -9.02
C ARG A 74 20.04 -15.60 -9.82
N ASN A 75 19.77 -16.84 -10.24
CA ASN A 75 20.75 -17.77 -10.86
C ASN A 75 20.27 -18.47 -12.14
N LEU A 76 19.19 -18.01 -12.80
CA LEU A 76 18.74 -18.65 -14.04
C LEU A 76 19.76 -18.41 -15.18
N THR A 77 19.94 -19.40 -16.06
CA THR A 77 20.78 -19.28 -17.26
C THR A 77 19.97 -18.71 -18.43
N PRO A 78 20.60 -18.10 -19.45
CA PRO A 78 19.89 -17.65 -20.66
C PRO A 78 19.01 -18.74 -21.30
N ALA A 79 19.48 -19.98 -21.31
CA ALA A 79 18.72 -21.12 -21.81
C ALA A 79 17.46 -21.42 -20.99
N GLN A 80 17.51 -21.23 -19.66
CA GLN A 80 16.32 -21.35 -18.80
C GLN A 80 15.33 -20.21 -19.04
N ILE A 81 15.78 -18.97 -19.30
CA ILE A 81 14.86 -17.88 -19.70
C ILE A 81 14.14 -18.24 -20.98
N ASP A 82 14.90 -18.68 -21.98
CA ASP A 82 14.35 -18.94 -23.31
C ASP A 82 13.39 -20.12 -23.24
N LYS A 83 13.65 -21.11 -22.36
CA LYS A 83 12.68 -22.14 -22.04
C LYS A 83 11.40 -21.56 -21.43
N ILE A 84 11.49 -20.72 -20.39
CA ILE A 84 10.29 -20.09 -19.77
C ILE A 84 9.50 -19.29 -20.81
N ARG A 85 10.17 -18.49 -21.66
CA ARG A 85 9.51 -17.72 -22.73
C ARG A 85 8.80 -18.63 -23.73
N MET A 86 9.43 -19.74 -24.09
CA MET A 86 8.85 -20.75 -24.96
C MET A 86 7.64 -21.42 -24.32
N ASP A 87 7.75 -21.86 -23.08
CA ASP A 87 6.67 -22.54 -22.35
C ASP A 87 5.47 -21.59 -22.16
N MET A 88 5.71 -20.31 -21.85
CA MET A 88 4.67 -19.28 -21.77
C MET A 88 3.95 -19.07 -23.11
N SER A 89 4.70 -19.05 -24.22
CA SER A 89 4.14 -18.91 -25.56
C SER A 89 3.30 -20.11 -25.96
N LEU A 90 3.83 -21.32 -25.75
CA LEU A 90 3.12 -22.56 -26.03
C LEU A 90 1.88 -22.71 -25.14
N GLY A 91 1.99 -22.36 -23.86
CA GLY A 91 0.88 -22.36 -22.91
C GLY A 91 -0.26 -21.43 -23.34
N TYR A 92 0.07 -20.21 -23.79
CA TYR A 92 -0.91 -19.29 -24.35
C TYR A 92 -1.60 -19.86 -25.60
N ILE A 93 -0.83 -20.35 -26.58
CA ILE A 93 -1.40 -20.90 -27.82
C ILE A 93 -2.24 -22.15 -27.56
N ASN A 94 -1.80 -23.05 -26.69
CA ASN A 94 -2.58 -24.23 -26.31
C ASN A 94 -3.90 -23.84 -25.65
N THR A 95 -3.89 -22.80 -24.81
CA THR A 95 -5.12 -22.26 -24.21
C THR A 95 -6.07 -21.71 -25.26
N LEU A 96 -5.56 -20.97 -26.26
CA LEU A 96 -6.40 -20.48 -27.37
C LEU A 96 -6.97 -21.64 -28.21
N ILE A 97 -6.19 -22.71 -28.44
CA ILE A 97 -6.67 -23.92 -29.12
C ILE A 97 -7.79 -24.56 -28.31
N ASP A 98 -7.64 -24.73 -27.00
CA ASP A 98 -8.66 -25.32 -26.13
C ASP A 98 -9.97 -24.52 -26.12
N ILE A 99 -9.88 -23.18 -26.20
CA ILE A 99 -11.05 -22.30 -26.33
C ILE A 99 -11.71 -22.54 -27.70
N ALA A 100 -10.93 -22.51 -28.78
CA ALA A 100 -11.42 -22.71 -30.13
C ALA A 100 -12.03 -24.10 -30.37
N ASP A 101 -11.46 -25.15 -29.75
CA ASP A 101 -11.97 -26.53 -29.85
C ASP A 101 -13.32 -26.68 -29.12
N LYS A 102 -13.49 -26.01 -27.98
CA LYS A 102 -14.76 -26.04 -27.23
C LYS A 102 -15.87 -25.24 -27.91
N GLU A 103 -15.51 -24.12 -28.54
CA GLU A 103 -16.46 -23.14 -29.07
C GLU A 103 -16.62 -23.22 -30.60
N GLY A 104 -15.80 -24.03 -31.28
CA GLY A 104 -15.74 -24.18 -32.75
C GLY A 104 -15.04 -23.02 -33.48
N ILE A 105 -14.89 -21.88 -32.82
CA ILE A 105 -14.15 -20.69 -33.25
C ILE A 105 -13.46 -20.05 -32.02
N LEU A 106 -12.37 -19.34 -32.22
CA LEU A 106 -11.76 -18.56 -31.13
C LEU A 106 -12.55 -17.26 -30.90
N SER A 107 -13.54 -17.28 -30.00
CA SER A 107 -14.48 -16.17 -29.79
C SER A 107 -14.00 -15.09 -28.81
N ARG A 108 -12.97 -15.39 -28.01
CA ARG A 108 -12.45 -14.54 -26.94
C ARG A 108 -10.97 -14.78 -26.72
N ASP A 109 -10.34 -13.86 -26.01
CA ASP A 109 -9.00 -14.04 -25.46
C ASP A 109 -9.06 -14.74 -24.07
N VAL A 110 -7.89 -14.96 -23.48
CA VAL A 110 -7.69 -15.74 -22.24
C VAL A 110 -8.22 -15.02 -21.00
N ARG A 111 -8.76 -15.81 -20.07
CA ARG A 111 -9.16 -15.40 -18.72
C ARG A 111 -7.97 -15.37 -17.76
N PHE A 112 -8.14 -14.75 -16.59
CA PHE A 112 -7.09 -14.70 -15.57
C PHE A 112 -6.75 -16.11 -15.10
N SER A 113 -7.75 -16.91 -14.77
CA SER A 113 -7.58 -18.29 -14.31
C SER A 113 -6.87 -19.19 -15.32
N GLU A 114 -7.13 -18.97 -16.61
CA GLU A 114 -6.42 -19.65 -17.72
C GLU A 114 -4.97 -19.17 -17.81
N THR A 115 -4.77 -17.86 -17.67
CA THR A 115 -3.45 -17.21 -17.70
C THR A 115 -2.55 -17.66 -16.55
N ALA A 116 -3.08 -17.62 -15.33
CA ALA A 116 -2.40 -18.08 -14.13
C ALA A 116 -1.98 -19.55 -14.25
N ARG A 117 -2.82 -20.40 -14.84
CA ARG A 117 -2.52 -21.82 -15.04
C ARG A 117 -1.33 -22.03 -15.96
N PHE A 118 -1.33 -21.45 -17.16
CA PHE A 118 -0.21 -21.67 -18.06
C PHE A 118 1.07 -20.96 -17.59
N HIS A 119 0.96 -19.88 -16.80
CA HIS A 119 2.12 -19.29 -16.12
C HIS A 119 2.69 -20.25 -15.08
N GLU A 120 1.82 -20.84 -14.27
CA GLU A 120 2.21 -21.80 -13.23
C GLU A 120 2.92 -23.01 -13.85
N ASP A 121 2.38 -23.56 -14.95
CA ASP A 121 2.98 -24.69 -15.67
C ASP A 121 4.38 -24.33 -16.22
N ALA A 122 4.52 -23.19 -16.89
CA ALA A 122 5.80 -22.71 -17.42
C ALA A 122 6.85 -22.45 -16.32
N PHE A 123 6.44 -21.92 -15.17
CA PHE A 123 7.33 -21.71 -14.03
C PHE A 123 7.74 -23.02 -13.37
N LYS A 124 6.80 -23.94 -13.14
CA LYS A 124 7.07 -25.24 -12.51
C LYS A 124 8.10 -26.05 -13.29
N GLU A 125 8.02 -26.06 -14.62
CA GLU A 125 8.99 -26.76 -15.47
C GLU A 125 10.42 -26.21 -15.35
N SER A 126 10.56 -24.99 -14.86
CA SER A 126 11.84 -24.30 -14.64
C SER A 126 12.23 -24.20 -13.17
N GLY A 127 11.52 -24.90 -12.28
CA GLY A 127 11.79 -24.90 -10.83
C GLY A 127 11.34 -23.62 -10.11
N LEU A 128 10.42 -22.87 -10.71
CA LEU A 128 9.85 -21.63 -10.18
C LEU A 128 8.40 -21.85 -9.74
N THR A 129 7.82 -20.84 -9.07
CA THR A 129 6.42 -20.87 -8.63
C THR A 129 5.64 -19.71 -9.25
N LEU A 130 4.32 -19.71 -9.09
CA LEU A 130 3.47 -18.63 -9.59
C LEU A 130 3.73 -17.28 -8.88
N GLU A 131 4.40 -17.27 -7.73
CA GLU A 131 4.87 -16.04 -7.07
C GLU A 131 5.91 -15.27 -7.90
N ASN A 132 6.55 -15.95 -8.86
CA ASN A 132 7.45 -15.33 -9.83
C ASN A 132 6.70 -14.57 -10.93
N TRP A 133 5.36 -14.56 -10.92
CA TRP A 133 4.54 -13.67 -11.74
C TRP A 133 4.20 -12.38 -10.99
N THR A 134 4.60 -11.22 -11.52
CA THR A 134 4.33 -9.91 -10.92
C THR A 134 2.86 -9.67 -10.56
N LEU A 135 1.94 -10.14 -11.42
CA LEU A 135 0.51 -9.94 -11.23
C LEU A 135 -0.14 -10.93 -10.26
N ASN A 136 0.55 -12.00 -9.84
CA ASN A 136 -0.07 -13.02 -9.00
C ASN A 136 -0.51 -12.46 -7.65
N VAL A 137 0.39 -11.77 -6.93
CA VAL A 137 0.09 -11.25 -5.58
C VAL A 137 -1.01 -10.17 -5.58
N PRO A 138 -0.94 -9.10 -6.41
CA PRO A 138 -2.03 -8.13 -6.47
C PRO A 138 -3.39 -8.78 -6.76
N MET A 139 -3.43 -9.75 -7.67
CA MET A 139 -4.67 -10.42 -8.07
C MET A 139 -5.15 -11.41 -7.00
N GLU A 140 -4.26 -12.02 -6.23
CA GLU A 140 -4.60 -12.86 -5.08
C GLU A 140 -5.16 -12.03 -3.92
N ILE A 141 -4.60 -10.86 -3.64
CA ILE A 141 -5.15 -9.92 -2.65
C ILE A 141 -6.59 -9.55 -3.03
N ILE A 142 -6.82 -9.20 -4.29
CA ILE A 142 -8.16 -8.88 -4.80
C ILE A 142 -9.08 -10.09 -4.72
N ARG A 143 -8.58 -11.29 -5.04
CA ARG A 143 -9.37 -12.53 -4.92
C ARG A 143 -9.84 -12.75 -3.48
N ARG A 144 -8.95 -12.58 -2.49
CA ARG A 144 -9.27 -12.77 -1.08
C ARG A 144 -10.24 -11.73 -0.55
N GLN A 145 -10.18 -10.50 -1.06
CA GLN A 145 -11.02 -9.40 -0.62
C GLN A 145 -12.37 -9.32 -1.34
N GLN A 146 -12.41 -9.67 -2.63
CA GLN A 146 -13.53 -9.37 -3.54
C GLN A 146 -14.02 -10.59 -4.34
N GLY A 147 -13.32 -11.72 -4.27
CA GLY A 147 -13.69 -12.97 -4.95
C GLY A 147 -13.21 -13.08 -6.41
N ASP A 148 -13.39 -14.27 -6.98
CA ASP A 148 -12.87 -14.63 -8.31
C ASP A 148 -13.44 -13.78 -9.45
N GLN A 149 -14.70 -13.35 -9.33
CA GLN A 149 -15.34 -12.52 -10.37
C GLN A 149 -14.63 -11.18 -10.52
N ALA A 150 -14.28 -10.52 -9.41
CA ALA A 150 -13.58 -9.23 -9.43
C ALA A 150 -12.20 -9.36 -10.11
N VAL A 151 -11.52 -10.50 -9.90
CA VAL A 151 -10.24 -10.80 -10.54
C VAL A 151 -10.39 -10.93 -12.06
N GLU A 152 -11.41 -11.65 -12.54
CA GLU A 152 -11.65 -11.82 -13.98
C GLU A 152 -12.09 -10.52 -14.67
N GLU A 153 -12.88 -9.69 -13.98
CA GLU A 153 -13.27 -8.36 -14.47
C GLU A 153 -12.07 -7.42 -14.57
N LEU A 154 -11.23 -7.37 -13.53
CA LEU A 154 -10.00 -6.59 -13.53
C LEU A 154 -9.02 -7.10 -14.59
N TRP A 155 -8.86 -8.42 -14.71
CA TRP A 155 -8.02 -9.02 -15.74
C TRP A 155 -8.46 -8.64 -17.13
N THR A 156 -9.77 -8.65 -17.41
CA THR A 156 -10.29 -8.20 -18.72
C THR A 156 -9.82 -6.77 -19.02
N ARG A 157 -9.90 -5.87 -18.04
CA ARG A 157 -9.41 -4.49 -18.18
C ARG A 157 -7.89 -4.42 -18.37
N ILE A 158 -7.11 -5.16 -17.58
CA ILE A 158 -5.64 -5.22 -17.69
C ILE A 158 -5.24 -5.73 -19.08
N ARG A 159 -5.77 -6.90 -19.46
CA ARG A 159 -5.46 -7.57 -20.71
C ARG A 159 -5.75 -6.66 -21.89
N ASP A 160 -6.90 -5.99 -21.89
CA ASP A 160 -7.36 -5.20 -23.02
C ASP A 160 -6.57 -3.90 -23.23
N THR A 161 -5.69 -3.50 -22.30
CA THR A 161 -4.69 -2.44 -22.54
C THR A 161 -3.60 -2.84 -23.52
N GLY A 162 -3.39 -4.14 -23.77
CA GLY A 162 -2.30 -4.62 -24.62
C GLY A 162 -0.89 -4.40 -24.06
N GLY A 163 -0.74 -3.89 -22.84
CA GLY A 163 0.55 -3.79 -22.15
C GLY A 163 1.42 -2.61 -22.58
N ASP A 164 0.82 -1.58 -23.19
CA ASP A 164 1.50 -0.34 -23.54
C ASP A 164 0.52 0.85 -23.44
N GLY A 165 1.03 2.06 -23.27
CA GLY A 165 0.21 3.27 -23.15
C GLY A 165 -0.20 3.66 -21.72
N ILE A 166 -1.00 4.72 -21.62
CA ILE A 166 -1.32 5.40 -20.35
C ILE A 166 -2.28 4.58 -19.47
N ASP A 167 -3.17 3.82 -20.07
CA ASP A 167 -4.08 2.88 -19.40
C ASP A 167 -3.31 1.72 -18.76
N ALA A 168 -2.35 1.12 -19.46
CA ALA A 168 -1.48 0.08 -18.90
C ALA A 168 -0.65 0.60 -17.70
N LEU A 169 -0.16 1.86 -17.78
CA LEU A 169 0.57 2.52 -16.69
C LEU A 169 -0.34 2.83 -15.49
N LEU A 170 -1.53 3.37 -15.72
CA LEU A 170 -2.49 3.70 -14.66
C LEU A 170 -2.98 2.44 -13.93
N ILE A 171 -3.26 1.36 -14.66
CA ILE A 171 -3.66 0.09 -14.07
C ILE A 171 -2.52 -0.54 -13.26
N SER A 172 -1.28 -0.47 -13.76
CA SER A 172 -0.10 -0.93 -13.00
C SER A 172 0.09 -0.14 -11.70
N THR A 173 -0.21 1.17 -11.73
CA THR A 173 -0.18 2.04 -10.54
C THR A 173 -1.29 1.67 -9.55
N GLY A 174 -2.50 1.43 -10.03
CA GLY A 174 -3.62 0.96 -9.19
C GLY A 174 -3.32 -0.37 -8.50
N LEU A 175 -2.74 -1.34 -9.23
CA LEU A 175 -2.34 -2.63 -8.67
C LEU A 175 -1.25 -2.49 -7.60
N ALA A 176 -0.25 -1.64 -7.83
CA ALA A 176 0.79 -1.36 -6.84
C ALA A 176 0.20 -0.70 -5.58
N ASN A 177 -0.79 0.19 -5.74
CA ASN A 177 -1.49 0.80 -4.61
C ASN A 177 -2.31 -0.23 -3.81
N THR A 178 -2.97 -1.17 -4.49
CA THR A 178 -3.67 -2.29 -3.83
C THR A 178 -2.72 -3.09 -2.93
N VAL A 179 -1.51 -3.40 -3.40
CA VAL A 179 -0.50 -4.07 -2.57
C VAL A 179 -0.02 -3.17 -1.43
N GLY A 180 0.20 -1.88 -1.68
CA GLY A 180 0.56 -0.90 -0.66
C GLY A 180 -0.45 -0.85 0.49
N HIS A 181 -1.74 -0.72 0.20
CA HIS A 181 -2.81 -0.76 1.21
C HIS A 181 -2.89 -2.12 1.92
N ALA A 182 -2.69 -3.23 1.19
CA ALA A 182 -2.70 -4.56 1.77
C ALA A 182 -1.56 -4.79 2.77
N SER A 183 -0.42 -4.09 2.64
CA SER A 183 0.73 -4.22 3.54
C SER A 183 0.47 -3.79 4.99
N VAL A 184 -0.58 -2.99 5.20
CA VAL A 184 -1.08 -2.55 6.51
C VAL A 184 -2.46 -3.13 6.85
N SER A 185 -2.94 -4.11 6.08
CA SER A 185 -4.21 -4.82 6.31
C SER A 185 -4.33 -5.35 7.75
N PRO A 186 -5.49 -5.44 8.39
CA PRO A 186 -5.62 -6.15 9.67
C PRO A 186 -5.43 -7.67 9.54
N ASP A 187 -5.64 -8.23 8.35
CA ASP A 187 -5.42 -9.65 8.03
C ASP A 187 -3.92 -9.95 7.88
N ALA A 188 -3.39 -10.81 8.76
CA ALA A 188 -1.97 -11.12 8.83
C ALA A 188 -1.43 -11.81 7.56
N ASP A 189 -2.23 -12.66 6.92
CA ASP A 189 -1.82 -13.36 5.71
C ASP A 189 -1.75 -12.40 4.52
N ILE A 190 -2.72 -11.48 4.43
CA ILE A 190 -2.74 -10.43 3.40
C ILE A 190 -1.57 -9.45 3.61
N ARG A 191 -1.31 -9.03 4.86
CA ARG A 191 -0.14 -8.18 5.17
C ARG A 191 1.15 -8.84 4.75
N GLN A 192 1.38 -10.08 5.19
CA GLN A 192 2.63 -10.79 4.92
C GLN A 192 2.84 -10.94 3.40
N MET A 193 1.80 -11.34 2.68
CA MET A 193 1.85 -11.48 1.22
C MET A 193 2.21 -10.15 0.52
N ALA A 194 1.63 -9.04 0.98
CA ALA A 194 1.90 -7.72 0.44
C ALA A 194 3.32 -7.22 0.77
N GLN A 195 3.78 -7.42 2.01
CA GLN A 195 5.13 -7.08 2.46
C GLN A 195 6.19 -7.88 1.70
N ASP A 196 5.99 -9.20 1.57
CA ASP A 196 6.88 -10.08 0.79
C ASP A 196 7.00 -9.63 -0.67
N TRP A 197 5.90 -9.14 -1.26
CA TRP A 197 5.90 -8.63 -2.63
C TRP A 197 6.63 -7.28 -2.72
N ILE A 198 6.39 -6.35 -1.79
CA ILE A 198 7.08 -5.05 -1.74
C ILE A 198 8.59 -5.23 -1.61
N ASP A 199 9.03 -6.15 -0.76
CA ASP A 199 10.45 -6.45 -0.55
C ASP A 199 11.12 -7.06 -1.80
N LYS A 200 10.34 -7.77 -2.62
CA LYS A 200 10.82 -8.42 -3.86
C LYS A 200 10.75 -7.50 -5.09
N VAL A 201 9.94 -6.42 -5.07
CA VAL A 201 9.76 -5.48 -6.21
C VAL A 201 10.43 -4.12 -5.91
N PRO A 202 11.74 -3.96 -6.16
CA PRO A 202 12.42 -2.68 -5.99
C PRO A 202 11.88 -1.65 -6.98
N GLY A 203 11.52 -0.47 -6.46
CA GLY A 203 10.83 0.60 -7.19
C GLY A 203 9.48 0.98 -6.55
N VAL A 204 8.87 0.06 -5.80
CA VAL A 204 7.66 0.36 -4.99
C VAL A 204 8.05 0.80 -3.58
N ALA A 205 9.18 0.33 -3.05
CA ALA A 205 9.64 0.61 -1.68
C ALA A 205 10.27 2.01 -1.47
N ASN A 206 10.25 2.90 -2.48
CA ASN A 206 10.81 4.25 -2.35
C ASN A 206 9.82 5.32 -2.83
N TRP A 207 8.68 5.44 -2.16
CA TRP A 207 7.69 6.50 -2.36
C TRP A 207 8.26 7.92 -2.12
N ALA A 208 9.46 8.05 -1.52
CA ALA A 208 10.20 9.30 -1.42
C ALA A 208 10.93 9.71 -2.74
N GLN A 209 10.98 8.85 -3.77
CA GLN A 209 11.63 9.13 -5.07
C GLN A 209 10.64 9.35 -6.24
N ILE A 210 9.47 9.94 -5.97
CA ILE A 210 8.43 10.34 -6.96
C ILE A 210 8.97 11.29 -8.08
N GLY A 211 10.20 11.79 -7.96
CA GLY A 211 10.89 12.57 -9.01
C GLY A 211 11.11 11.82 -10.34
N ARG A 212 11.22 10.48 -10.35
CA ARG A 212 11.40 9.72 -11.60
C ARG A 212 10.09 9.44 -12.34
N PHE A 213 9.01 9.27 -11.59
CA PHE A 213 7.68 9.02 -12.16
C PHE A 213 7.15 10.28 -12.85
N THR A 214 7.38 11.46 -12.26
CA THR A 214 7.09 12.78 -12.86
C THR A 214 7.96 13.07 -14.10
N GLU A 215 9.21 12.62 -14.15
CA GLU A 215 10.06 12.71 -15.34
C GLU A 215 9.51 11.88 -16.52
N VAL A 216 9.07 10.63 -16.29
CA VAL A 216 8.46 9.78 -17.32
C VAL A 216 7.13 10.37 -17.79
N PHE A 217 6.31 10.85 -16.85
CA PHE A 217 5.04 11.54 -17.13
C PHE A 217 5.26 12.81 -17.96
N SER A 218 6.27 13.62 -17.63
CA SER A 218 6.59 14.86 -18.35
C SER A 218 7.09 14.62 -19.78
N LYS A 219 7.86 13.54 -20.00
CA LYS A 219 8.33 13.14 -21.33
C LYS A 219 7.19 12.63 -22.21
N ALA A 220 6.30 11.80 -21.66
CA ALA A 220 5.12 11.28 -22.37
C ALA A 220 4.11 12.38 -22.73
N TRP A 221 3.94 13.40 -21.88
CA TRP A 221 3.01 14.52 -22.05
C TRP A 221 3.48 15.54 -23.11
N SER A 222 4.79 15.75 -23.28
CA SER A 222 5.33 16.76 -24.19
C SER A 222 5.25 16.41 -25.69
N GLY A 223 4.92 15.16 -26.04
CA GLY A 223 5.04 14.65 -27.42
C GLY A 223 3.74 14.27 -28.17
N THR A 224 2.57 14.29 -27.53
CA THR A 224 1.42 13.45 -27.99
C THR A 224 0.07 14.16 -28.11
N LEU A 225 0.00 15.48 -28.02
CA LEU A 225 -1.27 16.22 -28.10
C LEU A 225 -1.90 16.30 -29.51
N ALA A 226 -1.29 15.72 -30.55
CA ALA A 226 -1.75 15.86 -31.94
C ALA A 226 -2.41 14.61 -32.56
N ASP A 227 -2.13 13.39 -32.09
CA ASP A 227 -2.27 12.21 -32.97
C ASP A 227 -3.35 11.17 -32.62
N TRP A 228 -4.06 11.24 -31.49
CA TRP A 228 -4.81 10.05 -31.02
C TRP A 228 -6.30 10.31 -30.77
N GLY A 229 -7.12 9.98 -31.78
CA GLY A 229 -8.58 10.08 -31.81
C GLY A 229 -9.33 8.98 -31.05
N GLY A 230 -9.00 8.77 -29.77
CA GLY A 230 -9.85 8.01 -28.83
C GLY A 230 -10.91 8.92 -28.20
N THR A 231 -12.15 8.46 -28.06
CA THR A 231 -13.25 9.29 -27.56
C THR A 231 -13.06 9.66 -26.08
N LEU A 232 -13.03 10.97 -25.82
CA LEU A 232 -12.99 11.62 -24.49
C LEU A 232 -13.96 11.05 -23.44
N ALA A 233 -14.99 10.30 -23.85
CA ALA A 233 -15.99 9.69 -22.95
C ALA A 233 -15.45 8.47 -22.19
N ASP A 234 -14.67 7.60 -22.84
CA ASP A 234 -14.16 6.36 -22.22
C ASP A 234 -13.03 6.67 -21.24
N VAL A 235 -12.17 7.61 -21.63
CA VAL A 235 -11.13 8.21 -20.79
C VAL A 235 -11.75 9.03 -19.66
N GLY A 236 -12.83 9.76 -19.91
CA GLY A 236 -13.55 10.56 -18.91
C GLY A 236 -14.20 9.72 -17.82
N GLY A 237 -14.79 8.57 -18.16
CA GLY A 237 -15.39 7.66 -17.18
C GLY A 237 -14.36 6.99 -16.27
N MET A 238 -13.21 6.59 -16.83
CA MET A 238 -12.12 5.98 -16.06
C MET A 238 -11.36 7.00 -15.22
N ILE A 239 -11.12 8.22 -15.75
CA ILE A 239 -10.57 9.34 -14.97
C ILE A 239 -11.53 9.73 -13.85
N ALA A 240 -12.84 9.81 -14.10
CA ALA A 240 -13.79 10.13 -13.05
C ALA A 240 -13.82 9.04 -11.97
N TRP A 241 -13.72 7.75 -12.33
CA TRP A 241 -13.66 6.67 -11.34
C TRP A 241 -12.34 6.66 -10.57
N ILE A 242 -11.17 6.75 -11.22
CA ILE A 242 -9.85 6.79 -10.57
C ILE A 242 -9.70 8.07 -9.76
N ALA A 243 -10.10 9.23 -10.30
CA ALA A 243 -10.05 10.48 -9.56
C ALA A 243 -11.05 10.47 -8.42
N ASN A 244 -12.23 9.84 -8.55
CA ASN A 244 -13.17 9.66 -7.45
C ASN A 244 -12.67 8.61 -6.45
N ASP A 245 -11.98 7.56 -6.86
CA ASP A 245 -11.43 6.52 -5.98
C ASP A 245 -10.20 7.03 -5.24
N LEU A 246 -9.30 7.76 -5.91
CA LEU A 246 -8.21 8.52 -5.29
C LEU A 246 -8.73 9.69 -4.47
N TYR A 247 -9.82 10.34 -4.87
CA TYR A 247 -10.45 11.41 -4.08
C TYR A 247 -11.17 10.82 -2.88
N LEU A 248 -11.89 9.70 -2.99
CA LEU A 248 -12.53 9.02 -1.85
C LEU A 248 -11.49 8.37 -0.96
N SER A 249 -10.45 7.75 -1.52
CA SER A 249 -9.32 7.20 -0.80
C SER A 249 -8.55 8.31 -0.13
N ALA A 250 -8.14 9.38 -0.80
CA ALA A 250 -7.48 10.53 -0.15
C ALA A 250 -8.41 11.26 0.83
N ARG A 251 -9.71 11.41 0.53
CA ARG A 251 -10.70 12.07 1.40
C ARG A 251 -11.01 11.24 2.65
N ASN A 252 -10.95 9.92 2.54
CA ASN A 252 -11.18 8.99 3.64
C ASN A 252 -9.86 8.43 4.21
N TRP A 253 -8.71 8.75 3.63
CA TRP A 253 -7.38 8.40 4.10
C TRP A 253 -7.04 9.39 5.18
N VAL A 254 -7.33 8.94 6.39
CA VAL A 254 -6.81 9.54 7.61
C VAL A 254 -5.46 8.88 7.81
N THR A 255 -4.35 9.63 7.72
CA THR A 255 -3.12 9.20 8.40
C THR A 255 -3.50 8.86 9.83
N PRO A 256 -3.40 7.60 10.28
CA PRO A 256 -3.73 7.25 11.65
C PRO A 256 -2.89 8.13 12.56
N ARG A 257 -3.49 9.04 13.32
CA ARG A 257 -2.79 9.86 14.32
C ARG A 257 -3.15 9.24 15.64
N ASP A 258 -2.25 8.45 16.21
CA ASP A 258 -2.64 7.39 17.13
C ASP A 258 -1.95 7.47 18.51
N PRO A 259 -2.09 8.61 19.23
CA PRO A 259 -1.48 8.72 20.54
C PRO A 259 -1.93 7.62 21.50
N LEU A 260 -1.00 7.19 22.34
CA LEU A 260 -1.28 6.32 23.48
C LEU A 260 -1.99 7.12 24.58
N VAL A 261 -3.12 6.59 25.03
CA VAL A 261 -4.05 7.20 25.99
C VAL A 261 -4.28 6.26 27.16
N LEU A 262 -4.46 6.84 28.35
CA LEU A 262 -4.88 6.14 29.56
C LEU A 262 -6.28 6.58 29.97
N ASP A 263 -7.13 5.60 30.26
CA ASP A 263 -8.43 5.79 30.91
C ASP A 263 -8.21 6.02 32.41
N LEU A 264 -8.41 7.26 32.86
CA LEU A 264 -8.00 7.67 34.20
C LEU A 264 -9.09 7.50 35.25
N ASP A 265 -10.36 7.60 34.90
CA ASP A 265 -11.51 7.53 35.81
C ASP A 265 -12.30 6.20 35.72
N GLY A 266 -12.00 5.36 34.72
CA GLY A 266 -12.44 3.98 34.61
C GLY A 266 -13.77 3.79 33.89
N ASP A 267 -14.23 4.77 33.10
CA ASP A 267 -15.44 4.64 32.29
C ASP A 267 -15.17 4.37 30.79
N GLY A 268 -13.89 4.25 30.44
CA GLY A 268 -13.40 3.94 29.09
C GLY A 268 -12.74 5.15 28.44
N ILE A 269 -12.00 4.92 27.35
CA ILE A 269 -11.40 6.05 26.61
C ILE A 269 -12.50 6.81 25.87
N GLU A 270 -12.48 8.14 25.98
CA GLU A 270 -13.45 9.02 25.33
C GLU A 270 -12.78 10.10 24.48
N ALA A 271 -13.43 10.45 23.36
CA ALA A 271 -12.95 11.48 22.46
C ALA A 271 -14.06 12.44 22.00
N VAL A 272 -13.66 13.68 21.70
CA VAL A 272 -14.48 14.69 21.03
C VAL A 272 -14.10 14.78 19.55
N GLY A 273 -15.08 15.12 18.72
CA GLY A 273 -14.83 15.43 17.30
C GLY A 273 -14.35 16.85 17.10
N ILE A 274 -14.01 17.20 15.86
CA ILE A 274 -13.71 18.58 15.47
C ILE A 274 -14.96 19.46 15.68
N ASP A 275 -14.84 20.50 16.52
CA ASP A 275 -15.82 21.59 16.62
C ASP A 275 -15.37 22.77 15.73
N PRO A 276 -16.07 23.09 14.63
CA PRO A 276 -15.72 24.22 13.77
C PRO A 276 -15.80 25.59 14.47
N ALA A 277 -16.60 25.72 15.55
CA ALA A 277 -16.73 26.96 16.30
C ALA A 277 -15.61 27.15 17.33
N ARG A 278 -15.03 26.05 17.82
CA ARG A 278 -13.96 26.02 18.83
C ARG A 278 -12.98 24.88 18.53
N PRO A 279 -12.22 24.97 17.44
CA PRO A 279 -11.36 23.87 17.03
C PRO A 279 -10.17 23.70 17.99
N ILE A 280 -9.89 22.46 18.36
CA ILE A 280 -8.65 22.07 19.03
C ILE A 280 -7.59 21.94 17.94
N LEU A 281 -6.46 22.65 18.09
CA LEU A 281 -5.42 22.74 17.08
C LEU A 281 -4.11 22.16 17.60
N PHE A 282 -3.61 21.09 16.97
CA PHE A 282 -2.35 20.46 17.35
C PHE A 282 -1.55 19.99 16.13
N ASP A 283 -0.22 19.98 16.25
CA ASP A 283 0.72 19.51 15.23
C ASP A 283 1.03 18.02 15.46
N HIS A 284 0.11 17.13 15.07
CA HIS A 284 0.36 15.70 15.29
C HIS A 284 1.49 15.15 14.42
N ASP A 285 1.68 15.65 13.19
CA ASP A 285 2.69 15.14 12.24
C ASP A 285 4.08 15.74 12.42
N GLY A 286 4.22 16.73 13.31
CA GLY A 286 5.50 17.36 13.60
C GLY A 286 6.07 18.11 12.41
N ASP A 287 5.20 18.67 11.55
CA ASP A 287 5.58 19.47 10.39
C ASP A 287 5.64 20.98 10.72
N GLY A 288 5.28 21.36 11.94
CA GLY A 288 5.23 22.73 12.44
C GLY A 288 3.87 23.42 12.24
N THR A 289 2.88 22.73 11.66
CA THR A 289 1.54 23.27 11.39
C THR A 289 0.49 22.62 12.29
N ARG A 290 -0.19 23.44 13.09
CA ARG A 290 -1.30 22.97 13.93
C ARG A 290 -2.58 22.85 13.12
N ASN A 291 -3.16 21.65 13.09
CA ASN A 291 -4.38 21.35 12.35
C ASN A 291 -5.54 21.08 13.31
N ALA A 292 -6.76 21.40 12.86
CA ALA A 292 -7.96 21.05 13.61
C ALA A 292 -8.11 19.54 13.71
N THR A 293 -8.37 19.06 14.92
CA THR A 293 -8.40 17.64 15.22
C THR A 293 -9.50 17.29 16.21
N GLY A 294 -10.00 16.05 16.14
CA GLY A 294 -10.62 15.40 17.27
C GLY A 294 -9.60 15.25 18.40
N TRP A 295 -10.09 15.07 19.62
CA TRP A 295 -9.23 15.13 20.79
C TRP A 295 -9.73 14.19 21.88
N ILE A 296 -8.82 13.75 22.74
CA ILE A 296 -9.17 12.97 23.92
C ILE A 296 -9.86 13.88 24.93
N LYS A 297 -10.90 13.39 25.61
CA LYS A 297 -11.56 14.19 26.64
C LYS A 297 -10.63 14.43 27.84
N GLY A 298 -10.88 15.52 28.57
CA GLY A 298 -10.00 16.00 29.64
C GLY A 298 -10.03 15.19 30.95
N ASP A 299 -10.95 14.23 31.07
CA ASP A 299 -10.98 13.21 32.13
C ASP A 299 -9.90 12.15 31.92
N ASP A 300 -9.63 11.77 30.67
CA ASP A 300 -8.53 10.90 30.24
C ASP A 300 -7.17 11.61 30.12
N GLY A 301 -6.12 10.89 29.71
CA GLY A 301 -4.80 11.49 29.52
C GLY A 301 -3.93 10.84 28.44
N LEU A 302 -3.21 11.70 27.71
CA LEU A 302 -2.22 11.31 26.68
C LEU A 302 -0.88 10.96 27.36
N VAL A 303 -0.24 9.86 26.96
CA VAL A 303 1.12 9.53 27.39
C VAL A 303 2.11 10.31 26.53
N VAL A 304 2.97 11.10 27.18
CA VAL A 304 3.87 12.05 26.50
C VAL A 304 5.28 12.03 27.09
N LEU A 305 6.25 12.41 26.25
CA LEU A 305 7.64 12.64 26.63
C LEU A 305 8.14 13.89 25.91
N ASP A 306 8.53 14.91 26.68
CA ASP A 306 9.21 16.09 26.14
C ASP A 306 10.59 15.67 25.61
N ARG A 307 10.68 15.50 24.29
CA ARG A 307 11.89 14.95 23.64
C ARG A 307 12.89 16.04 23.28
N ASN A 308 12.43 17.28 23.14
CA ASN A 308 13.29 18.40 22.75
C ASN A 308 13.75 19.24 23.97
N GLY A 309 13.19 18.99 25.15
CA GLY A 309 13.53 19.62 26.43
C GLY A 309 13.03 21.05 26.58
N ASN A 310 11.99 21.45 25.84
CA ASN A 310 11.47 22.81 25.87
C ASN A 310 10.45 23.06 27.00
N GLY A 311 10.03 22.01 27.72
CA GLY A 311 9.11 22.07 28.85
C GLY A 311 7.62 22.14 28.48
N VAL A 312 7.27 21.95 27.21
CA VAL A 312 5.89 21.89 26.71
C VAL A 312 5.74 20.70 25.75
N ILE A 313 4.51 20.20 25.59
CA ILE A 313 4.21 19.23 24.53
C ILE A 313 3.57 19.99 23.38
N ASP A 314 4.30 20.16 22.29
CA ASP A 314 3.86 21.00 21.16
C ASP A 314 3.81 20.27 19.82
N SER A 315 4.22 19.00 19.80
CA SER A 315 4.27 18.19 18.59
C SER A 315 3.92 16.73 18.85
N GLY A 316 3.35 16.04 17.86
CA GLY A 316 3.15 14.60 17.90
C GLY A 316 4.45 13.79 17.91
N ARG A 317 5.61 14.43 17.70
CA ARG A 317 6.93 13.85 17.99
C ARG A 317 7.12 13.50 19.47
N GLU A 318 6.37 14.17 20.34
CA GLU A 318 6.46 14.06 21.81
C GLU A 318 5.31 13.25 22.41
N LEU A 319 4.30 12.93 21.60
CA LEU A 319 3.32 11.90 21.90
C LEU A 319 3.93 10.52 21.63
N PHE A 320 3.39 9.48 22.28
CA PHE A 320 3.66 8.09 21.91
C PHE A 320 2.68 7.64 20.85
N GLY A 321 3.14 7.49 19.60
CA GLY A 321 2.30 7.16 18.44
C GLY A 321 3.11 6.93 17.17
N ASP A 322 2.42 6.92 16.04
CA ASP A 322 2.95 6.78 14.68
C ASP A 322 3.81 7.96 14.21
N GLN A 323 3.88 9.03 15.01
CA GLN A 323 4.74 10.19 14.77
C GLN A 323 5.94 10.24 15.70
N THR A 324 6.06 9.31 16.66
CA THR A 324 7.28 9.13 17.44
C THR A 324 8.39 8.58 16.56
N LEU A 325 9.56 9.23 16.57
CA LEU A 325 10.67 8.86 15.70
C LEU A 325 11.56 7.77 16.34
N LYS A 326 11.92 6.78 15.53
CA LYS A 326 12.96 5.80 15.81
C LYS A 326 14.33 6.48 15.79
N PRO A 327 15.32 5.95 16.53
CA PRO A 327 16.72 6.34 16.34
C PRO A 327 17.11 6.24 14.87
N VAL A 328 17.99 7.14 14.43
CA VAL A 328 18.52 7.14 13.06
C VAL A 328 19.16 5.77 12.79
N ASP A 329 18.70 5.13 11.71
CA ASP A 329 19.21 3.80 11.35
C ASP A 329 20.63 3.87 10.78
N ILE A 330 21.23 2.70 10.54
CA ILE A 330 22.59 2.58 9.98
C ILE A 330 22.74 3.20 8.58
N TYR A 331 21.64 3.57 7.92
CA TYR A 331 21.59 4.20 6.61
C TYR A 331 21.30 5.71 6.69
N GLY A 332 21.25 6.29 7.90
CA GLY A 332 20.97 7.70 8.09
C GLY A 332 19.49 8.07 7.94
N ARG A 333 18.57 7.11 7.99
CA ARG A 333 17.13 7.33 7.86
C ARG A 333 16.48 7.45 9.23
N THR A 334 15.47 8.31 9.29
CA THR A 334 14.60 8.46 10.46
C THR A 334 13.23 7.91 10.10
N LEU A 335 12.83 6.84 10.77
CA LEU A 335 11.53 6.19 10.60
C LEU A 335 10.67 6.50 11.83
N ALA A 336 9.36 6.30 11.72
CA ALA A 336 8.47 6.34 12.87
C ALA A 336 8.10 4.93 13.35
N TYR A 337 7.57 4.82 14.56
CA TYR A 337 6.95 3.60 15.06
C TYR A 337 5.60 3.34 14.37
N ALA A 338 5.12 2.10 14.38
CA ALA A 338 3.85 1.76 13.74
C ALA A 338 2.63 2.13 14.60
N ASN A 339 2.82 2.33 15.92
CA ASN A 339 1.79 2.77 16.87
C ASN A 339 2.41 3.15 18.23
N GLY A 340 1.59 3.72 19.11
CA GLY A 340 1.99 4.16 20.45
C GLY A 340 2.52 3.07 21.40
N TYR A 341 2.06 1.82 21.26
CA TYR A 341 2.59 0.71 22.07
C TYR A 341 4.00 0.31 21.63
N GLU A 342 4.28 0.26 20.32
CA GLU A 342 5.63 -0.01 19.80
C GLU A 342 6.61 1.12 20.21
N ALA A 343 6.15 2.36 20.15
CA ALA A 343 6.92 3.52 20.63
C ALA A 343 7.24 3.41 22.13
N LEU A 344 6.27 2.98 22.95
CA LEU A 344 6.48 2.81 24.40
C LEU A 344 7.39 1.61 24.70
N ALA A 345 7.24 0.51 23.98
CA ALA A 345 8.07 -0.69 24.13
C ALA A 345 9.55 -0.42 23.84
N ALA A 346 9.86 0.56 22.99
CA ALA A 346 11.24 0.95 22.73
C ALA A 346 11.92 1.66 23.92
N GLU A 347 11.14 2.16 24.88
CA GLU A 347 11.64 2.81 26.10
C GLU A 347 11.69 1.84 27.30
N ASP A 348 11.25 0.59 27.14
CA ASP A 348 11.38 -0.49 28.14
C ASP A 348 12.84 -0.95 28.17
N GLY A 349 13.57 -0.46 29.18
CA GLY A 349 15.01 -0.63 29.27
C GLY A 349 15.43 -2.01 29.76
N ASN A 350 14.51 -2.73 30.43
CA ASN A 350 14.80 -4.00 31.08
C ASN A 350 14.14 -5.20 30.35
N GLY A 351 13.21 -4.94 29.43
CA GLY A 351 12.55 -5.92 28.58
C GLY A 351 11.46 -6.76 29.25
N ASP A 352 10.92 -6.30 30.39
CA ASP A 352 9.88 -7.02 31.14
C ASP A 352 8.44 -6.71 30.65
N LYS A 353 8.33 -5.90 29.59
CA LYS A 353 7.11 -5.50 28.89
C LYS A 353 6.22 -4.54 29.67
N VAL A 354 6.75 -3.89 30.69
CA VAL A 354 6.08 -2.78 31.35
C VAL A 354 7.03 -1.59 31.44
N ILE A 355 6.46 -0.38 31.46
CA ILE A 355 7.20 0.79 31.92
C ILE A 355 6.87 1.00 33.38
N ASP A 356 7.86 0.84 34.26
CA ASP A 356 7.74 1.08 35.70
C ASP A 356 8.98 1.77 36.29
N ALA A 357 9.06 1.89 37.61
CA ALA A 357 10.15 2.59 38.28
C ALA A 357 11.55 1.98 38.04
N ASN A 358 11.64 0.78 37.45
CA ASN A 358 12.90 0.15 37.03
C ASN A 358 13.39 0.66 35.65
N ASP A 359 12.56 1.42 34.92
CA ASP A 359 12.92 2.03 33.64
C ASP A 359 13.34 3.48 33.80
N ALA A 360 14.44 3.86 33.13
CA ALA A 360 14.96 5.22 33.19
C ALA A 360 13.97 6.28 32.66
N VAL A 361 13.09 5.88 31.72
CA VAL A 361 12.09 6.76 31.11
C VAL A 361 10.94 7.08 32.08
N TYR A 362 10.63 6.24 33.06
CA TYR A 362 9.42 6.35 33.89
C TYR A 362 9.29 7.71 34.59
N SER A 363 10.39 8.23 35.13
CA SER A 363 10.41 9.55 35.81
C SER A 363 10.30 10.74 34.84
N GLN A 364 10.54 10.51 33.55
CA GLN A 364 10.52 11.53 32.50
C GLN A 364 9.15 11.60 31.82
N LEU A 365 8.43 10.48 31.76
CA LEU A 365 7.07 10.43 31.22
C LEU A 365 6.13 11.38 31.98
N ARG A 366 5.20 11.96 31.23
CA ARG A 366 4.07 12.72 31.76
C ARG A 366 2.77 12.16 31.18
N ILE A 367 1.69 12.45 31.89
CA ILE A 367 0.33 12.31 31.39
C ILE A 367 -0.21 13.71 31.15
N TRP A 368 -0.55 14.02 29.91
CA TRP A 368 -1.16 15.29 29.54
C TRP A 368 -2.68 15.16 29.59
N LYS A 369 -3.27 15.87 30.56
CA LYS A 369 -4.71 16.02 30.73
C LYS A 369 -5.13 17.41 30.25
N ASP A 370 -5.51 17.53 28.98
CA ASP A 370 -6.03 18.77 28.41
C ASP A 370 -7.46 19.03 28.90
N THR A 371 -7.57 19.51 30.14
CA THR A 371 -8.86 19.71 30.81
C THR A 371 -9.67 20.83 30.20
N ASN A 372 -8.99 21.83 29.64
CA ASN A 372 -9.62 23.01 29.06
C ASN A 372 -9.94 22.82 27.56
N GLN A 373 -9.40 21.76 26.95
CA GLN A 373 -9.58 21.35 25.55
C GLN A 373 -9.16 22.44 24.58
N ASP A 374 -7.95 22.98 24.74
CA ASP A 374 -7.37 23.98 23.85
C ASP A 374 -6.19 23.48 23.00
N GLY A 375 -5.73 22.24 23.23
CA GLY A 375 -4.64 21.62 22.49
C GLY A 375 -3.27 22.24 22.79
N VAL A 376 -3.15 23.04 23.84
CA VAL A 376 -1.89 23.68 24.25
C VAL A 376 -1.46 23.11 25.58
N SER A 377 -0.36 22.36 25.60
CA SER A 377 0.17 21.84 26.86
C SER A 377 0.57 22.97 27.82
N GLN A 378 -0.06 23.01 28.99
CA GLN A 378 0.33 23.93 30.07
C GLN A 378 0.81 23.17 31.31
N ALA A 379 1.62 23.83 32.14
CA ALA A 379 2.24 23.19 33.31
C ALA A 379 1.24 22.61 34.33
N GLY A 380 0.00 23.11 34.37
CA GLY A 380 -1.06 22.59 35.24
C GLY A 380 -1.73 21.32 34.72
N GLU A 381 -1.47 20.94 33.48
CA GLU A 381 -2.10 19.81 32.78
C GLU A 381 -1.15 18.60 32.61
N LEU A 382 0.13 18.80 32.89
CA LEU A 382 1.15 17.75 32.82
C LEU A 382 1.37 17.14 34.20
N HIS A 383 0.99 15.88 34.36
CA HIS A 383 1.13 15.14 35.60
C HIS A 383 2.21 14.08 35.47
N THR A 384 2.94 13.78 36.56
CA THR A 384 3.78 12.58 36.57
C THR A 384 2.91 11.33 36.73
N LEU A 385 3.42 10.17 36.30
CA LEU A 385 2.72 8.89 36.52
C LEU A 385 2.48 8.65 38.02
N ALA A 386 3.45 9.00 38.86
CA ALA A 386 3.34 8.87 40.31
C ALA A 386 2.25 9.77 40.91
N ASP A 387 2.08 11.00 40.41
CA ASP A 387 1.03 11.93 40.88
C ASP A 387 -0.39 11.39 40.60
N LEU A 388 -0.55 10.64 39.50
CA LEU A 388 -1.80 9.98 39.14
C LEU A 388 -1.93 8.56 39.73
N GLY A 389 -0.98 8.13 40.56
CA GLY A 389 -0.99 6.80 41.16
C GLY A 389 -0.82 5.67 40.13
N ILE A 390 -0.14 5.90 39.01
CA ILE A 390 0.15 4.91 37.98
C ILE A 390 1.47 4.22 38.33
N ALA A 391 1.42 2.94 38.69
CA ALA A 391 2.60 2.16 39.06
C ALA A 391 3.35 1.61 37.85
N ARG A 392 2.61 1.12 36.83
CA ARG A 392 3.21 0.57 35.61
C ARG A 392 2.25 0.69 34.41
N ILE A 393 2.79 0.84 33.22
CA ILE A 393 2.02 0.83 31.95
C ILE A 393 2.46 -0.38 31.12
N GLY A 394 1.51 -1.17 30.61
CA GLY A 394 1.84 -2.27 29.70
C GLY A 394 2.23 -1.76 28.31
N VAL A 395 3.31 -2.28 27.73
CA VAL A 395 3.82 -1.82 26.42
C VAL A 395 3.26 -2.58 25.22
N ALA A 396 2.29 -3.48 25.45
CA ALA A 396 1.68 -4.29 24.39
C ALA A 396 0.16 -4.05 24.34
N GLY A 397 -0.33 -3.70 23.16
CA GLY A 397 -1.76 -3.61 22.85
C GLY A 397 -2.27 -4.83 22.10
N THR A 398 -3.55 -5.16 22.29
CA THR A 398 -4.30 -6.13 21.47
C THR A 398 -5.31 -5.41 20.60
N ALA A 399 -5.54 -5.90 19.39
CA ALA A 399 -6.53 -5.34 18.48
C ALA A 399 -7.94 -5.36 19.10
N SER A 400 -8.63 -4.22 19.04
CA SER A 400 -9.93 -4.02 19.68
C SER A 400 -10.93 -3.22 18.85
N ASN A 401 -10.48 -2.31 17.98
CA ASN A 401 -11.31 -1.53 17.03
C ASN A 401 -12.58 -0.93 17.67
N VAL A 402 -12.42 -0.17 18.76
CA VAL A 402 -13.53 0.51 19.44
C VAL A 402 -13.83 1.83 18.73
N ASN A 403 -15.12 2.15 18.53
CA ASN A 403 -15.55 3.43 17.98
C ASN A 403 -15.70 4.44 19.12
N LEU A 404 -14.91 5.52 19.09
CA LEU A 404 -14.91 6.59 20.10
C LEU A 404 -15.86 7.76 19.73
N GLY A 405 -16.61 7.62 18.64
CA GLY A 405 -17.54 8.62 18.15
C GLY A 405 -16.87 9.70 17.30
N ASN A 406 -17.68 10.42 16.52
CA ASN A 406 -17.25 11.56 15.69
C ASN A 406 -16.07 11.28 14.74
N GLY A 407 -15.93 10.02 14.31
CA GLY A 407 -14.86 9.55 13.43
C GLY A 407 -13.57 9.14 14.15
N ASN A 408 -13.50 9.26 15.48
CA ASN A 408 -12.38 8.81 16.28
C ASN A 408 -12.50 7.30 16.56
N THR A 409 -11.38 6.58 16.60
CA THR A 409 -11.37 5.13 16.88
C THR A 409 -10.26 4.74 17.86
N GLN A 410 -10.34 3.54 18.43
CA GLN A 410 -9.29 2.93 19.24
C GLN A 410 -8.96 1.56 18.62
N PRO A 411 -7.94 1.46 17.76
CA PRO A 411 -7.58 0.19 17.11
C PRO A 411 -6.93 -0.82 18.08
N LEU A 412 -6.22 -0.34 19.11
CA LEU A 412 -5.53 -1.18 20.09
C LEU A 412 -5.95 -0.85 21.52
N SER A 413 -6.16 -1.88 22.34
CA SER A 413 -6.39 -1.77 23.79
C SER A 413 -5.31 -2.50 24.58
N GLY A 414 -5.01 -1.97 25.75
CA GLY A 414 -4.06 -2.52 26.71
C GLY A 414 -4.48 -2.17 28.12
N SER A 415 -3.53 -2.18 29.06
CA SER A 415 -3.83 -1.84 30.44
C SER A 415 -2.63 -1.24 31.17
N PHE A 416 -2.91 -0.53 32.25
CA PHE A 416 -1.94 -0.07 33.22
C PHE A 416 -2.36 -0.49 34.63
N THR A 417 -1.42 -0.53 35.56
CA THR A 417 -1.71 -0.84 36.98
C THR A 417 -1.48 0.39 37.83
N ARG A 418 -2.43 0.67 38.71
CA ARG A 418 -2.35 1.73 39.72
C ARG A 418 -1.56 1.27 40.95
N THR A 419 -1.10 2.21 41.77
CA THR A 419 -0.33 1.94 43.00
C THR A 419 -1.14 1.19 44.07
N ASP A 420 -2.47 1.24 44.00
CA ASP A 420 -3.37 0.47 44.86
C ASP A 420 -3.61 -0.98 44.36
N GLY A 421 -3.01 -1.36 43.23
CA GLY A 421 -3.12 -2.67 42.62
C GLY A 421 -4.30 -2.84 41.67
N THR A 422 -5.16 -1.82 41.51
CA THR A 422 -6.23 -1.85 40.51
C THR A 422 -5.69 -1.66 39.10
N THR A 423 -6.42 -2.15 38.10
CA THR A 423 -6.07 -2.04 36.68
C THR A 423 -6.93 -0.97 36.01
N GLY A 424 -6.33 -0.16 35.13
CA GLY A 424 -7.04 0.75 34.23
C GLY A 424 -6.82 0.38 32.77
N ALA A 425 -7.68 0.87 31.88
CA ALA A 425 -7.55 0.64 30.45
C ALA A 425 -6.53 1.61 29.82
N SER A 426 -5.82 1.14 28.81
CA SER A 426 -5.02 2.00 27.94
C SER A 426 -5.37 1.71 26.48
N GLY A 427 -5.07 2.63 25.58
CA GLY A 427 -5.41 2.46 24.18
C GLY A 427 -4.59 3.35 23.27
N VAL A 428 -4.44 2.91 22.04
CA VAL A 428 -4.02 3.78 20.95
C VAL A 428 -5.29 4.39 20.39
N ALA A 429 -5.40 5.71 20.39
CA ALA A 429 -6.60 6.41 19.94
C ALA A 429 -6.33 7.15 18.64
N GLU A 430 -6.97 6.73 17.56
CA GLU A 430 -6.97 7.45 16.28
C GLU A 430 -7.94 8.63 16.34
N VAL A 431 -7.40 9.84 16.41
CA VAL A 431 -8.19 11.07 16.41
C VAL A 431 -8.37 11.65 15.01
N THR A 432 -9.56 12.17 14.75
CA THR A 432 -9.93 12.74 13.44
C THR A 432 -9.12 14.00 13.13
N GLY A 433 -8.19 13.93 12.18
CA GLY A 433 -7.51 15.11 11.65
C GLY A 433 -8.29 15.79 10.52
N SER A 434 -8.14 17.11 10.39
CA SER A 434 -8.60 17.83 9.19
C SER A 434 -7.76 17.40 7.99
N LEU A 435 -8.43 16.83 6.98
CA LEU A 435 -7.92 16.76 5.62
C LEU A 435 -7.80 18.21 5.11
N LEU A 436 -6.59 18.65 4.78
CA LEU A 436 -6.28 19.92 4.09
C LEU A 436 -7.51 20.49 3.34
N LEU A 437 -8.15 21.52 3.89
CA LEU A 437 -8.97 22.40 3.07
C LEU A 437 -8.02 23.10 2.12
N VAL A 438 -7.93 22.54 0.92
CA VAL A 438 -7.27 23.11 -0.26
C VAL A 438 -7.53 24.62 -0.27
N SER A 439 -6.46 25.38 -0.11
CA SER A 439 -6.41 26.78 -0.50
C SER A 439 -6.92 26.94 -1.93
N CYS A 440 -8.04 27.65 -2.13
CA CYS A 440 -8.24 28.77 -3.09
C CYS A 440 -9.73 28.99 -3.46
N PRO A 441 -10.16 30.22 -3.82
CA PRO A 441 -9.37 31.23 -4.52
C PRO A 441 -9.26 32.59 -3.80
N VAL A 442 -8.04 33.15 -3.89
CA VAL A 442 -7.89 34.60 -4.03
C VAL A 442 -8.67 34.99 -5.28
N ASN A 443 -9.78 35.72 -5.11
CA ASN A 443 -10.44 36.41 -6.20
C ASN A 443 -9.50 37.51 -6.73
N SER A 444 -8.59 37.13 -7.62
CA SER A 444 -7.99 38.06 -8.57
C SER A 444 -8.78 37.99 -9.87
N GLN A 445 -9.80 38.84 -10.02
CA GLN A 445 -9.90 39.79 -11.13
C GLN A 445 -11.20 40.61 -11.09
N ALA A 446 -10.98 41.93 -11.03
CA ALA A 446 -11.65 42.98 -11.81
C ALA A 446 -13.16 43.23 -11.64
N ARG A 447 -13.51 44.28 -10.88
CA ARG A 447 -13.70 45.66 -11.37
C ARG A 447 -13.98 46.64 -10.24
#